data_AF-A0A2D8YAQ1-F1
#
_entry.id   AF-A0A2D8YAQ1-F1
#
_cell.length_a   1.000
_cell.length_b   1.000
_cell.length_c   1.000
_cell.angle_alpha   90.00
_cell.angle_beta   90.00
_cell.angle_gamma   90.00
#
_symmetry.space_group_name_H-M   'P 1'
#
loop_
_entity.id
_entity.type
_entity.pdbx_description
1 polymer ?
#
loop_
_entity_poly.entity_id
_entity_poly.type
_entity_poly.pdbx_seq_one_letter_code
_entity_poly.pdbx_strand_id
1 'polypeptide(L)'
;MPKTQTPLDPARIRETLRGYADSIETDPLTNSVFSFALGLFQDLDSGRTDLGRIGETVDALHFDLLRERAEQFSRQHADIGDRKDPFATVRDHLAATAKKDPQRFRDAVTRHAGGIVFTAHPTFAMSLSLRQAFAAYASKPDKSSLAALESAAHDPQPDWPDQITLTHEHEEAQAAIANAQDAAGHYASLIVETARKYLGDEWRSLRPVLPTLASWVGYDLDGRTDIHWSQSITLRLREKAAQLAYYRGRLSNFAGFEQIAALEHRLAEAQAHTETAAEKFGRDLSDPDTLSDAANFLTEAPDAKIVDAVELTSPLDTLIEDRETPDDTAAALMILRAEIDALQLGTARIHLRVNAAQVRTVLQRDLDLETEDSELGRLALSKLSEMADSTEVRPVNFADLFLEQSTARRQFMMCAQILKHIDAGSPIRFLIAESENPATVMGALHLARQYGVDHALDISPLFETPEALETGGRFVERLL
;
A
#
# COMPACT_ATOMS: atom_id res chain seq x y z
N MET A 1 -59.78 0.07 1.97
CA MET A 1 -58.48 -0.61 2.14
C MET A 1 -58.05 -1.16 0.79
N PRO A 2 -56.79 -0.97 0.37
CA PRO A 2 -56.29 -1.62 -0.83
C PRO A 2 -56.46 -3.13 -0.64
N LYS A 3 -57.10 -3.80 -1.60
CA LYS A 3 -57.39 -5.24 -1.54
C LYS A 3 -56.19 -6.11 -1.91
N THR A 4 -55.11 -5.47 -2.38
CA THR A 4 -53.95 -6.13 -2.97
C THR A 4 -52.79 -6.14 -1.99
N GLN A 5 -52.29 -7.35 -1.72
CA GLN A 5 -51.07 -7.58 -0.96
C GLN A 5 -49.88 -6.88 -1.63
N THR A 6 -49.03 -6.26 -0.82
CA THR A 6 -47.79 -5.63 -1.25
C THR A 6 -46.87 -6.69 -1.86
N PRO A 7 -46.28 -6.46 -3.05
CA PRO A 7 -45.43 -7.45 -3.67
C PRO A 7 -44.12 -7.63 -2.90
N LEU A 8 -43.65 -8.87 -2.86
CA LEU A 8 -42.36 -9.25 -2.28
C LEU A 8 -41.38 -9.77 -3.35
N ASP A 9 -41.78 -9.85 -4.62
CA ASP A 9 -40.85 -10.17 -5.69
C ASP A 9 -40.08 -8.91 -6.15
N PRO A 10 -38.74 -8.97 -6.33
CA PRO A 10 -37.91 -7.80 -6.65
C PRO A 10 -38.39 -6.97 -7.85
N ALA A 11 -38.92 -7.62 -8.89
CA ALA A 11 -39.39 -6.94 -10.09
C ALA A 11 -40.62 -6.07 -9.80
N ARG A 12 -41.64 -6.62 -9.13
CA ARG A 12 -42.85 -5.88 -8.78
C ARG A 12 -42.64 -4.90 -7.65
N ILE A 13 -41.66 -5.11 -6.76
CA ILE A 13 -41.22 -4.08 -5.81
C ILE A 13 -40.76 -2.84 -6.56
N ARG A 14 -39.83 -3.00 -7.52
CA ARG A 14 -39.30 -1.90 -8.34
C ARG A 14 -40.41 -1.21 -9.15
N GLU A 15 -41.32 -1.98 -9.75
CA GLU A 15 -42.47 -1.45 -10.49
C GLU A 15 -43.41 -0.63 -9.58
N THR A 16 -43.74 -1.16 -8.39
CA THR A 16 -44.61 -0.49 -7.43
C THR A 16 -43.99 0.81 -6.92
N LEU A 17 -42.69 0.80 -6.60
CA LEU A 17 -41.97 2.00 -6.18
C LEU A 17 -41.93 3.07 -7.27
N ARG A 18 -41.76 2.69 -8.54
CA ARG A 18 -41.85 3.60 -9.68
C ARG A 18 -43.26 4.18 -9.84
N GLY A 19 -44.29 3.33 -9.79
CA GLY A 19 -45.67 3.81 -9.85
C GLY A 19 -46.05 4.78 -8.73
N TYR A 20 -45.52 4.56 -7.51
CA TYR A 20 -45.66 5.53 -6.43
C TYR A 20 -44.86 6.82 -6.71
N ALA A 21 -43.65 6.72 -7.27
CA ALA A 21 -42.84 7.89 -7.61
C ALA A 21 -43.49 8.75 -8.73
N ASP A 22 -44.20 8.16 -9.69
CA ASP A 22 -44.92 8.90 -10.73
C ASP A 22 -45.97 9.86 -10.14
N SER A 23 -46.48 9.56 -8.94
CA SER A 23 -47.44 10.41 -8.25
C SER A 23 -46.81 11.71 -7.71
N ILE A 24 -45.47 11.81 -7.64
CA ILE A 24 -44.74 13.03 -7.27
C ILE A 24 -45.10 14.20 -8.21
N GLU A 25 -45.39 13.91 -9.49
CA GLU A 25 -45.82 14.94 -10.46
C GLU A 25 -47.13 15.62 -10.05
N THR A 26 -47.99 14.92 -9.29
CA THR A 26 -49.31 15.41 -8.86
C THR A 26 -49.38 15.76 -7.37
N ASP A 27 -48.53 15.18 -6.55
CA ASP A 27 -48.40 15.46 -5.12
C ASP A 27 -46.92 15.50 -4.72
N PRO A 28 -46.32 16.70 -4.56
CA PRO A 28 -44.92 16.87 -4.19
C PRO A 28 -44.56 16.32 -2.80
N LEU A 29 -45.54 16.00 -1.96
CA LEU A 29 -45.34 15.37 -0.65
C LEU A 29 -45.27 13.83 -0.74
N THR A 30 -45.44 13.26 -1.93
CA THR A 30 -45.37 11.82 -2.14
C THR A 30 -44.01 11.28 -1.76
N ASN A 31 -44.01 10.30 -0.86
CA ASN A 31 -42.84 9.49 -0.53
C ASN A 31 -43.13 8.03 -0.89
N SER A 32 -42.54 7.57 -2.00
CA SER A 32 -42.75 6.22 -2.55
C SER A 32 -42.27 5.13 -1.60
N VAL A 33 -41.14 5.34 -0.92
CA VAL A 33 -40.59 4.41 0.07
C VAL A 33 -41.50 4.30 1.28
N PHE A 34 -41.99 5.44 1.80
CA PHE A 34 -42.91 5.45 2.93
C PHE A 34 -44.24 4.77 2.58
N SER A 35 -44.78 5.03 1.38
CA SER A 35 -46.02 4.42 0.91
C SER A 35 -45.89 2.90 0.79
N PHE A 36 -44.75 2.42 0.31
CA PHE A 36 -44.44 0.99 0.25
C PHE A 36 -44.28 0.38 1.65
N ALA A 37 -43.56 1.05 2.55
CA ALA A 37 -43.38 0.62 3.94
C ALA A 37 -44.71 0.54 4.71
N LEU A 38 -45.63 1.49 4.48
CA LEU A 38 -46.96 1.46 5.07
C LEU A 38 -47.78 0.25 4.59
N GLY A 39 -47.67 -0.09 3.29
CA GLY A 39 -48.28 -1.29 2.72
C GLY A 39 -47.76 -2.57 3.39
N LEU A 40 -46.44 -2.70 3.50
CA LEU A 40 -45.80 -3.82 4.21
C LEU A 40 -46.26 -3.91 5.67
N PHE A 41 -46.32 -2.78 6.38
CA PHE A 41 -46.78 -2.73 7.77
C PHE A 41 -48.22 -3.21 7.93
N GLN A 42 -49.12 -2.77 7.04
CA GLN A 42 -50.51 -3.22 7.04
C GLN A 42 -50.64 -4.71 6.72
N ASP A 43 -49.81 -5.23 5.82
CA ASP A 43 -49.77 -6.65 5.49
C ASP A 43 -49.25 -7.50 6.66
N LEU A 44 -48.27 -6.99 7.42
CA LEU A 44 -47.78 -7.61 8.65
C LEU A 44 -48.86 -7.64 9.74
N ASP A 45 -49.47 -6.49 10.04
CA ASP A 45 -50.50 -6.35 11.09
C ASP A 45 -51.73 -7.24 10.82
N SER A 46 -52.10 -7.40 9.56
CA SER A 46 -53.23 -8.23 9.13
C SER A 46 -52.89 -9.69 8.87
N GLY A 47 -51.64 -10.11 9.04
CA GLY A 47 -51.19 -11.49 8.81
C GLY A 47 -51.17 -11.93 7.34
N ARG A 48 -51.16 -11.00 6.38
CA ARG A 48 -51.01 -11.30 4.94
C ARG A 48 -49.55 -11.63 4.58
N THR A 49 -48.60 -11.16 5.37
CA THR A 49 -47.19 -11.52 5.31
C THR A 49 -46.62 -11.70 6.72
N ASP A 50 -45.39 -12.22 6.82
CA ASP A 50 -44.62 -12.35 8.05
C ASP A 50 -43.19 -11.81 7.86
N LEU A 51 -42.44 -11.71 8.95
CA LEU A 51 -41.06 -11.22 8.94
C LEU A 51 -40.10 -12.16 8.20
N GLY A 52 -40.38 -13.47 8.15
CA GLY A 52 -39.55 -14.44 7.44
C GLY A 52 -39.57 -14.19 5.93
N ARG A 53 -40.75 -14.01 5.35
CA ARG A 53 -40.92 -13.69 3.92
C ARG A 53 -40.33 -12.34 3.55
N ILE A 54 -40.40 -11.36 4.45
CA ILE A 54 -39.72 -10.07 4.25
C ILE A 54 -38.20 -10.26 4.30
N GLY A 55 -37.69 -11.05 5.25
CA GLY A 55 -36.27 -11.41 5.33
C GLY A 55 -35.75 -12.05 4.04
N GLU A 56 -36.42 -13.09 3.55
CA GLU A 56 -36.10 -13.76 2.27
C GLU A 56 -36.06 -12.76 1.09
N THR A 57 -36.96 -11.77 1.10
CA THR A 57 -37.02 -10.73 0.07
C THR A 57 -35.83 -9.77 0.16
N VAL A 58 -35.47 -9.37 1.39
CA VAL A 58 -34.30 -8.51 1.65
C VAL A 58 -33.03 -9.21 1.25
N ASP A 59 -32.87 -10.49 1.61
CA ASP A 59 -31.71 -11.31 1.28
C ASP A 59 -31.55 -11.47 -0.24
N ALA A 60 -32.63 -11.77 -0.95
CA ALA A 60 -32.63 -11.87 -2.40
C ALA A 60 -32.25 -10.53 -3.08
N LEU A 61 -32.82 -9.41 -2.62
CA LEU A 61 -32.49 -8.08 -3.12
C LEU A 61 -31.03 -7.70 -2.83
N HIS A 62 -30.54 -8.00 -1.63
CA HIS A 62 -29.17 -7.75 -1.23
C HIS A 62 -28.18 -8.50 -2.13
N PHE A 63 -28.40 -9.80 -2.33
CA PHE A 63 -27.57 -10.62 -3.20
C PHE A 63 -27.61 -10.17 -4.67
N ASP A 64 -28.79 -9.86 -5.21
CA ASP A 64 -28.92 -9.37 -6.58
C ASP A 64 -28.15 -8.05 -6.79
N LEU A 65 -28.26 -7.12 -5.86
CA LEU A 65 -27.52 -5.84 -5.91
C LEU A 65 -26.01 -6.03 -5.79
N LEU A 66 -25.56 -6.94 -4.91
CA LEU A 66 -24.14 -7.30 -4.79
C LEU A 66 -23.59 -7.88 -6.09
N ARG A 67 -24.32 -8.82 -6.69
CA ARG A 67 -23.96 -9.44 -7.98
C ARG A 67 -23.91 -8.39 -9.09
N GLU A 68 -24.95 -7.58 -9.25
CA GLU A 68 -25.00 -6.51 -10.25
C GLU A 68 -23.82 -5.53 -10.09
N ARG A 69 -23.51 -5.15 -8.83
CA ARG A 69 -22.38 -4.26 -8.52
C ARG A 69 -21.03 -4.90 -8.86
N ALA A 70 -20.84 -6.18 -8.54
CA ALA A 70 -19.60 -6.90 -8.86
C ALA A 70 -19.39 -7.02 -10.38
N GLU A 71 -20.45 -7.35 -11.12
CA GLU A 71 -20.41 -7.37 -12.59
C GLU A 71 -20.14 -5.99 -13.17
N GLN A 72 -20.72 -4.93 -12.60
CA GLN A 72 -20.43 -3.55 -13.02
C GLN A 72 -18.99 -3.17 -12.72
N PHE A 73 -18.48 -3.50 -11.55
CA PHE A 73 -17.09 -3.26 -11.15
C PHE A 73 -16.12 -3.94 -12.12
N SER A 74 -16.38 -5.20 -12.46
CA SER A 74 -15.65 -5.97 -13.47
C SER A 74 -15.66 -5.28 -14.84
N ARG A 75 -16.81 -4.73 -15.27
CA ARG A 75 -16.92 -3.98 -16.54
C ARG A 75 -16.22 -2.62 -16.53
N GLN A 76 -16.14 -1.95 -15.39
CA GLN A 76 -15.51 -0.63 -15.25
C GLN A 76 -13.99 -0.68 -15.34
N HIS A 77 -13.39 -1.78 -14.89
CA HIS A 77 -11.96 -2.03 -15.03
C HIS A 77 -11.74 -2.63 -16.43
N ALA A 78 -11.70 -1.74 -17.42
CA ALA A 78 -11.48 -2.12 -18.82
C ALA A 78 -10.18 -2.91 -18.94
N ASP A 79 -10.25 -4.05 -19.64
CA ASP A 79 -9.08 -4.85 -19.93
C ASP A 79 -8.07 -3.98 -20.70
N ILE A 80 -6.86 -3.79 -20.14
CA ILE A 80 -5.77 -3.11 -20.86
C ILE A 80 -5.36 -3.94 -22.09
N GLY A 81 -5.51 -5.26 -22.00
CA GLY A 81 -5.39 -6.23 -23.09
C GLY A 81 -6.71 -6.95 -23.41
N ASP A 82 -6.63 -8.25 -23.71
CA ASP A 82 -7.81 -9.13 -23.87
C ASP A 82 -8.18 -9.74 -22.51
N ARG A 83 -9.44 -10.13 -22.28
CA ARG A 83 -9.85 -10.86 -21.06
C ARG A 83 -9.04 -12.12 -20.78
N LYS A 84 -8.53 -12.76 -21.84
CA LYS A 84 -7.68 -13.96 -21.75
C LYS A 84 -6.19 -13.62 -21.67
N ASP A 85 -5.82 -12.38 -21.97
CA ASP A 85 -4.45 -11.87 -21.94
C ASP A 85 -4.43 -10.39 -21.53
N PRO A 86 -4.47 -10.10 -20.22
CA PRO A 86 -4.54 -8.73 -19.70
C PRO A 86 -3.36 -7.83 -20.13
N PHE A 87 -2.26 -8.41 -20.59
CA PHE A 87 -1.05 -7.71 -20.98
C PHE A 87 -0.84 -7.62 -22.51
N ALA A 88 -1.81 -8.05 -23.33
CA ALA A 88 -1.67 -8.08 -24.80
C ALA A 88 -1.18 -6.74 -25.38
N THR A 89 -1.85 -5.64 -25.03
CA THR A 89 -1.49 -4.29 -25.51
C THR A 89 -0.11 -3.85 -25.02
N VAL A 90 0.27 -4.20 -23.79
CA VAL A 90 1.59 -3.87 -23.22
C VAL A 90 2.68 -4.62 -23.99
N ARG A 91 2.49 -5.92 -24.23
CA ARG A 91 3.40 -6.77 -25.02
C ARG A 91 3.60 -6.20 -26.43
N ASP A 92 2.51 -5.83 -27.10
CA ASP A 92 2.55 -5.26 -28.44
C ASP A 92 3.28 -3.91 -28.46
N HIS A 93 3.04 -3.06 -27.46
CA HIS A 93 3.71 -1.77 -27.35
C HIS A 93 5.23 -1.91 -27.12
N LEU A 94 5.65 -2.80 -26.21
CA LEU A 94 7.05 -3.09 -25.95
C LEU A 94 7.74 -3.62 -27.21
N ALA A 95 7.13 -4.60 -27.88
CA ALA A 95 7.65 -5.18 -29.11
C ALA A 95 7.74 -4.17 -30.26
N ALA A 96 6.72 -3.33 -30.44
CA ALA A 96 6.72 -2.30 -31.48
C ALA A 96 7.80 -1.24 -31.21
N THR A 97 7.97 -0.82 -29.95
CA THR A 97 9.00 0.15 -29.55
C THR A 97 10.38 -0.42 -29.77
N ALA A 98 10.67 -1.61 -29.25
CA ALA A 98 11.98 -2.26 -29.38
C ALA A 98 12.37 -2.53 -30.84
N LYS A 99 11.40 -2.94 -31.68
CA LYS A 99 11.64 -3.18 -33.11
C LYS A 99 11.98 -1.89 -33.88
N LYS A 100 11.34 -0.77 -33.52
CA LYS A 100 11.52 0.51 -34.22
C LYS A 100 12.75 1.27 -33.73
N ASP A 101 12.98 1.26 -32.42
CA ASP A 101 14.03 2.02 -31.74
C ASP A 101 14.46 1.29 -30.46
N PRO A 102 15.48 0.42 -30.55
CA PRO A 102 16.02 -0.31 -29.41
C PRO A 102 16.52 0.58 -28.27
N GLN A 103 17.07 1.76 -28.57
CA GLN A 103 17.57 2.67 -27.53
C GLN A 103 16.40 3.29 -26.76
N ARG A 104 15.37 3.76 -27.46
CA ARG A 104 14.15 4.25 -26.82
C ARG A 104 13.47 3.20 -25.97
N PHE A 105 13.48 1.93 -26.39
CA PHE A 105 13.01 0.83 -25.56
C PHE A 105 13.82 0.72 -24.27
N ARG A 106 15.16 0.70 -24.35
CA ARG A 106 16.03 0.67 -23.15
C ARG A 106 15.71 1.83 -22.23
N ASP A 107 15.73 3.07 -22.73
CA ASP A 107 15.48 4.27 -21.94
C ASP A 107 14.10 4.25 -21.25
N ALA A 108 13.08 3.68 -21.91
CA ALA A 108 11.74 3.58 -21.36
C ALA A 108 11.63 2.54 -20.24
N VAL A 109 12.32 1.39 -20.37
CA VAL A 109 12.22 0.28 -19.41
C VAL A 109 13.26 0.33 -18.29
N THR A 110 14.23 1.25 -18.36
CA THR A 110 15.24 1.50 -17.31
C THR A 110 15.01 2.80 -16.54
N ARG A 111 13.91 3.52 -16.81
CA ARG A 111 13.54 4.76 -16.13
C ARG A 111 12.31 4.55 -15.27
N HIS A 112 12.32 5.10 -14.06
CA HIS A 112 11.11 5.17 -13.22
C HIS A 112 10.01 5.98 -13.92
N ALA A 113 8.88 5.33 -14.20
CA ALA A 113 7.74 5.93 -14.88
C ALA A 113 6.59 6.33 -13.94
N GLY A 114 6.59 5.82 -12.69
CA GLY A 114 5.54 6.04 -11.70
C GLY A 114 5.41 4.87 -10.73
N GLY A 115 4.41 4.93 -9.86
CA GLY A 115 4.16 3.93 -8.84
C GLY A 115 2.73 3.92 -8.32
N ILE A 116 2.41 2.90 -7.54
CA ILE A 116 1.12 2.68 -6.90
C ILE A 116 1.31 2.79 -5.39
N VAL A 117 0.46 3.57 -4.74
CA VAL A 117 0.45 3.72 -3.29
C VAL A 117 -0.83 3.11 -2.75
N PHE A 118 -0.70 2.09 -1.90
CA PHE A 118 -1.79 1.41 -1.23
C PHE A 118 -2.14 2.15 0.06
N THR A 119 -3.43 2.44 0.24
CA THR A 119 -3.98 3.09 1.43
C THR A 119 -5.01 2.18 2.08
N ALA A 120 -5.33 2.43 3.35
CA ALA A 120 -6.42 1.74 4.02
C ALA A 120 -7.75 2.06 3.31
N HIS A 121 -8.69 1.12 3.33
CA HIS A 121 -10.00 1.34 2.74
C HIS A 121 -10.82 2.29 3.65
N PRO A 122 -11.38 3.40 3.14
CA PRO A 122 -11.91 4.47 3.99
C PRO A 122 -13.24 4.13 4.68
N THR A 123 -13.97 3.14 4.17
CA THR A 123 -15.29 2.76 4.69
C THR A 123 -15.52 1.27 4.60
N PHE A 124 -16.05 0.67 5.66
CA PHE A 124 -16.27 -0.77 5.73
C PHE A 124 -17.77 -1.04 5.79
N ALA A 125 -18.39 -1.26 4.62
CA ALA A 125 -19.84 -1.46 4.48
C ALA A 125 -20.26 -2.94 4.33
N MET A 126 -19.31 -3.85 4.13
CA MET A 126 -19.53 -5.28 3.87
C MET A 126 -18.55 -6.06 4.71
N SER A 127 -18.90 -7.25 5.24
CA SER A 127 -17.94 -8.07 6.01
C SER A 127 -16.67 -8.44 5.25
N LEU A 128 -15.60 -8.84 5.96
CA LEU A 128 -14.36 -9.26 5.30
C LEU A 128 -14.60 -10.41 4.31
N SER A 129 -15.30 -11.45 4.76
CA SER A 129 -15.72 -12.58 3.94
C SER A 129 -16.54 -12.14 2.71
N LEU A 130 -17.46 -11.18 2.89
CA LEU A 130 -18.27 -10.65 1.79
C LEU A 130 -17.44 -9.82 0.81
N ARG A 131 -16.49 -9.00 1.28
CA ARG A 131 -15.53 -8.28 0.42
C ARG A 131 -14.67 -9.25 -0.39
N GLN A 132 -14.16 -10.30 0.24
CA GLN A 132 -13.35 -11.32 -0.43
C GLN A 132 -14.15 -12.08 -1.50
N ALA A 133 -15.37 -12.50 -1.17
CA ALA A 133 -16.25 -13.17 -2.13
C ALA A 133 -16.68 -12.24 -3.28
N PHE A 134 -16.96 -10.97 -2.98
CA PHE A 134 -17.24 -9.93 -3.97
C PHE A 134 -16.05 -9.73 -4.91
N ALA A 135 -14.84 -9.57 -4.38
CA ALA A 135 -13.62 -9.38 -5.17
C ALA A 135 -13.32 -10.61 -6.04
N ALA A 136 -13.48 -11.82 -5.51
CA ALA A 136 -13.30 -13.06 -6.25
C ALA A 136 -14.28 -13.16 -7.44
N TYR A 137 -15.57 -12.88 -7.21
CA TYR A 137 -16.58 -12.89 -8.27
C TYR A 137 -16.38 -11.77 -9.30
N ALA A 138 -16.02 -10.56 -8.86
CA ALA A 138 -15.72 -9.44 -9.76
C ALA A 138 -14.50 -9.72 -10.66
N SER A 139 -13.49 -10.40 -10.12
CA SER A 139 -12.25 -10.73 -10.85
C SER A 139 -12.42 -11.92 -11.79
N LYS A 140 -13.20 -12.93 -11.39
CA LYS A 140 -13.43 -14.15 -12.18
C LYS A 140 -14.87 -14.61 -12.03
N PRO A 141 -15.81 -14.05 -12.81
CA PRO A 141 -17.22 -14.39 -12.69
C PRO A 141 -17.48 -15.81 -13.24
N ASP A 142 -17.62 -16.77 -12.34
CA ASP A 142 -17.96 -18.16 -12.64
C ASP A 142 -18.96 -18.74 -11.62
N LYS A 143 -19.39 -19.99 -11.82
CA LYS A 143 -20.38 -20.62 -10.93
C LYS A 143 -19.88 -20.77 -9.49
N SER A 144 -18.58 -20.97 -9.29
CA SER A 144 -18.01 -21.21 -7.96
C SER A 144 -17.92 -19.91 -7.17
N SER A 145 -17.40 -18.86 -7.79
CA SER A 145 -17.30 -17.52 -7.19
C SER A 145 -18.68 -16.92 -6.93
N LEU A 146 -19.66 -17.17 -7.80
CA LEU A 146 -21.05 -16.74 -7.58
C LEU A 146 -21.66 -17.43 -6.34
N ALA A 147 -21.48 -18.75 -6.21
CA ALA A 147 -21.99 -19.49 -5.05
C ALA A 147 -21.30 -19.05 -3.74
N ALA A 148 -20.01 -18.73 -3.78
CA ALA A 148 -19.29 -18.18 -2.64
C ALA A 148 -19.81 -16.78 -2.25
N LEU A 149 -20.09 -15.92 -3.24
CA LEU A 149 -20.70 -14.61 -3.00
C LEU A 149 -22.11 -14.75 -2.39
N GLU A 150 -22.92 -15.67 -2.90
CA GLU A 150 -24.26 -15.95 -2.37
C GLU A 150 -24.18 -16.43 -0.92
N SER A 151 -23.29 -17.39 -0.63
CA SER A 151 -23.09 -17.89 0.73
C SER A 151 -22.63 -16.79 1.68
N ALA A 152 -21.72 -15.91 1.27
CA ALA A 152 -21.24 -14.82 2.10
C ALA A 152 -22.29 -13.72 2.32
N ALA A 153 -23.15 -13.47 1.33
CA ALA A 153 -24.21 -12.47 1.41
C ALA A 153 -25.33 -12.83 2.39
N HIS A 154 -25.52 -14.13 2.68
CA HIS A 154 -26.51 -14.66 3.61
C HIS A 154 -25.93 -15.02 4.99
N ASP A 155 -24.64 -14.75 5.22
CA ASP A 155 -24.03 -14.95 6.53
C ASP A 155 -24.41 -13.79 7.47
N PRO A 156 -24.92 -14.04 8.69
CA PRO A 156 -25.32 -13.00 9.64
C PRO A 156 -24.16 -12.15 10.20
N GLN A 157 -22.89 -12.52 9.99
CA GLN A 157 -21.69 -11.71 10.29
C GLN A 157 -21.72 -10.96 11.64
N PRO A 158 -21.86 -11.67 12.78
CA PRO A 158 -22.15 -11.05 14.08
C PRO A 158 -21.05 -10.12 14.62
N ASP A 159 -19.79 -10.32 14.23
CA ASP A 159 -18.63 -9.63 14.81
C ASP A 159 -18.07 -8.50 13.90
N TRP A 160 -18.82 -8.11 12.87
CA TRP A 160 -18.30 -7.35 11.73
C TRP A 160 -17.64 -5.97 12.07
N PRO A 161 -18.21 -5.07 12.89
CA PRO A 161 -17.54 -3.78 13.12
C PRO A 161 -16.24 -3.91 13.93
N ASP A 162 -16.17 -4.92 14.82
CA ASP A 162 -15.03 -5.14 15.72
C ASP A 162 -13.78 -5.65 14.95
N GLN A 163 -13.95 -5.96 13.65
CA GLN A 163 -12.88 -6.34 12.74
C GLN A 163 -12.18 -5.15 12.06
N ILE A 164 -12.49 -3.90 12.38
CA ILE A 164 -11.80 -2.76 11.75
C ILE A 164 -10.65 -2.31 12.65
N THR A 165 -9.49 -2.95 12.47
CA THR A 165 -8.24 -2.63 13.21
C THR A 165 -7.11 -2.33 12.24
N LEU A 166 -6.06 -1.65 12.70
CA LEU A 166 -4.85 -1.43 11.90
C LEU A 166 -4.26 -2.73 11.32
N THR A 167 -4.32 -3.82 12.09
CA THR A 167 -3.86 -5.14 11.64
C THR A 167 -4.69 -5.63 10.44
N HIS A 168 -6.01 -5.50 10.50
CA HIS A 168 -6.88 -5.92 9.40
C HIS A 168 -6.74 -5.01 8.17
N GLU A 169 -6.61 -3.69 8.36
CA GLU A 169 -6.28 -2.74 7.28
C GLU A 169 -4.97 -3.13 6.59
N HIS A 170 -3.96 -3.51 7.39
CA HIS A 170 -2.66 -3.96 6.87
C HIS A 170 -2.80 -5.25 6.09
N GLU A 171 -3.47 -6.27 6.63
CA GLU A 171 -3.68 -7.56 5.97
C GLU A 171 -4.40 -7.41 4.60
N GLU A 172 -5.43 -6.57 4.53
CA GLU A 172 -6.10 -6.28 3.25
C GLU A 172 -5.19 -5.56 2.26
N ALA A 173 -4.39 -4.59 2.74
CA ALA A 173 -3.39 -3.93 1.90
C ALA A 173 -2.32 -4.92 1.41
N GLN A 174 -1.84 -5.84 2.26
CA GLN A 174 -0.87 -6.87 1.87
C GLN A 174 -1.43 -7.80 0.80
N ALA A 175 -2.71 -8.19 0.88
CA ALA A 175 -3.34 -8.98 -0.16
C ALA A 175 -3.39 -8.25 -1.52
N ALA A 176 -3.69 -6.94 -1.51
CA ALA A 176 -3.66 -6.13 -2.73
C ALA A 176 -2.23 -5.94 -3.28
N ILE A 177 -1.26 -5.71 -2.39
CA ILE A 177 0.15 -5.56 -2.73
C ILE A 177 0.69 -6.85 -3.38
N ALA A 178 0.35 -8.03 -2.84
CA ALA A 178 0.78 -9.30 -3.42
C ALA A 178 0.32 -9.46 -4.89
N ASN A 179 -0.94 -9.12 -5.18
CA ASN A 179 -1.45 -9.12 -6.57
C ASN A 179 -0.68 -8.14 -7.48
N ALA A 180 -0.28 -6.98 -6.94
CA ALA A 180 0.50 -5.99 -7.69
C ALA A 180 1.96 -6.41 -7.90
N GLN A 181 2.56 -7.10 -6.92
CA GLN A 181 3.89 -7.70 -7.08
C GLN A 181 3.88 -8.75 -8.19
N ASP A 182 2.88 -9.64 -8.20
CA ASP A 182 2.71 -10.63 -9.25
C ASP A 182 2.57 -9.94 -10.63
N ALA A 183 1.73 -8.92 -10.74
CA ALA A 183 1.57 -8.15 -11.97
C ALA A 183 2.88 -7.47 -12.42
N ALA A 184 3.67 -6.94 -11.48
CA ALA A 184 4.97 -6.33 -11.77
C ALA A 184 6.00 -7.37 -12.25
N GLY A 185 6.01 -8.57 -11.68
CA GLY A 185 6.84 -9.69 -12.14
C GLY A 185 6.47 -10.15 -13.56
N HIS A 186 5.17 -10.22 -13.89
CA HIS A 186 4.71 -10.49 -15.25
C HIS A 186 5.17 -9.40 -16.22
N TYR A 187 5.04 -8.13 -15.84
CA TYR A 187 5.53 -7.01 -16.64
C TYR A 187 7.06 -7.08 -16.89
N ALA A 188 7.84 -7.45 -15.86
CA ALA A 188 9.27 -7.67 -15.99
C ALA A 188 9.60 -8.79 -17.01
N SER A 189 8.83 -9.89 -17.01
CA SER A 189 8.98 -10.96 -18.00
C SER A 189 8.81 -10.44 -19.42
N LEU A 190 7.77 -9.63 -19.68
CA LEU A 190 7.54 -9.05 -21.00
C LEU A 190 8.68 -8.14 -21.45
N ILE A 191 9.27 -7.36 -20.53
CA ILE A 191 10.44 -6.54 -20.82
C ILE A 191 11.63 -7.43 -21.21
N VAL A 192 11.95 -8.44 -20.40
CA VAL A 192 13.12 -9.31 -20.62
C VAL A 192 12.97 -10.15 -21.88
N GLU A 193 11.78 -10.70 -22.16
CA GLU A 193 11.47 -11.42 -23.40
C GLU A 193 11.63 -10.51 -24.63
N THR A 194 11.12 -9.28 -24.54
CA THR A 194 11.29 -8.27 -25.60
C THR A 194 12.77 -7.93 -25.79
N ALA A 195 13.52 -7.78 -24.71
CA ALA A 195 14.94 -7.50 -24.75
C ALA A 195 15.73 -8.61 -25.46
N ARG A 196 15.49 -9.88 -25.10
CA ARG A 196 16.10 -11.05 -25.75
C ARG A 196 15.86 -11.09 -27.26
N LYS A 197 14.65 -10.68 -27.68
CA LYS A 197 14.25 -10.71 -29.09
C LYS A 197 14.88 -9.59 -29.93
N TYR A 198 15.09 -8.41 -29.35
CA TYR A 198 15.40 -7.19 -30.13
C TYR A 198 16.74 -6.53 -29.79
N LEU A 199 17.40 -6.86 -28.67
CA LEU A 199 18.64 -6.22 -28.25
C LEU A 199 19.91 -7.04 -28.56
N GLY A 200 19.77 -8.21 -29.18
CA GLY A 200 20.92 -9.08 -29.50
C GLY A 200 21.73 -9.42 -28.25
N ASP A 201 23.07 -9.50 -28.36
CA ASP A 201 23.96 -9.93 -27.27
C ASP A 201 23.98 -9.02 -26.03
N GLU A 202 23.37 -7.85 -26.12
CA GLU A 202 23.29 -6.85 -25.04
C GLU A 202 22.04 -7.01 -24.17
N TRP A 203 21.17 -8.00 -24.42
CA TRP A 203 19.94 -8.15 -23.63
C TRP A 203 20.22 -8.34 -22.13
N ARG A 204 21.33 -9.00 -21.77
CA ARG A 204 21.76 -9.26 -20.38
C ARG A 204 22.22 -8.02 -19.62
N SER A 205 22.63 -6.96 -20.31
CA SER A 205 23.03 -5.69 -19.67
C SER A 205 21.83 -4.82 -19.27
N LEU A 206 20.62 -5.19 -19.71
CA LEU A 206 19.41 -4.48 -19.32
C LEU A 206 19.13 -4.68 -17.83
N ARG A 207 18.85 -3.59 -17.11
CA ARG A 207 18.35 -3.64 -15.73
C ARG A 207 16.94 -3.01 -15.69
N PRO A 208 15.87 -3.82 -15.89
CA PRO A 208 14.51 -3.30 -15.92
C PRO A 208 14.15 -2.58 -14.61
N VAL A 209 13.46 -1.45 -14.74
CA VAL A 209 12.90 -0.70 -13.61
C VAL A 209 11.39 -0.90 -13.59
N LEU A 210 10.90 -1.49 -12.50
CA LEU A 210 9.47 -1.74 -12.31
C LEU A 210 8.78 -0.53 -11.68
N PRO A 211 7.45 -0.38 -11.86
CA PRO A 211 6.67 0.58 -11.10
C PRO A 211 6.86 0.38 -9.60
N THR A 212 7.02 1.46 -8.84
CA THR A 212 7.20 1.35 -7.39
C THR A 212 5.88 1.00 -6.72
N LEU A 213 5.90 0.02 -5.81
CA LEU A 213 4.77 -0.28 -4.94
C LEU A 213 5.07 0.27 -3.55
N ALA A 214 4.16 1.06 -2.98
CA ALA A 214 4.32 1.67 -1.67
C ALA A 214 3.05 1.56 -0.83
N SER A 215 3.17 1.65 0.50
CA SER A 215 2.01 1.60 1.41
C SER A 215 2.03 2.75 2.41
N TRP A 216 0.85 3.29 2.71
CA TRP A 216 0.58 4.20 3.83
C TRP A 216 0.12 3.46 5.09
N VAL A 217 -0.34 2.22 4.96
CA VAL A 217 -1.01 1.50 6.04
C VAL A 217 0.00 1.15 7.13
N GLY A 218 -0.17 1.75 8.31
CA GLY A 218 0.77 1.64 9.42
C GLY A 218 1.83 2.76 9.49
N TYR A 219 1.82 3.70 8.54
CA TYR A 219 2.83 4.77 8.43
C TYR A 219 2.24 6.18 8.22
N ASP A 220 0.95 6.28 7.89
CA ASP A 220 0.21 7.54 7.82
C ASP A 220 -0.36 7.92 9.19
N LEU A 221 0.24 8.94 9.82
CA LEU A 221 -0.14 9.44 11.15
C LEU A 221 -0.96 10.74 11.08
N ASP A 222 -1.22 11.25 9.89
CA ASP A 222 -2.00 12.47 9.74
C ASP A 222 -3.47 12.21 10.14
N GLY A 223 -3.93 12.92 11.17
CA GLY A 223 -5.26 12.70 11.76
C GLY A 223 -5.44 11.40 12.55
N ARG A 224 -4.39 10.59 12.74
CA ARG A 224 -4.46 9.31 13.48
C ARG A 224 -3.63 9.31 14.76
N THR A 225 -4.28 8.91 15.85
CA THR A 225 -3.64 8.79 17.18
C THR A 225 -3.53 7.36 17.67
N ASP A 226 -4.11 6.41 16.93
CA ASP A 226 -4.22 5.01 17.32
C ASP A 226 -3.08 4.13 16.78
N ILE A 227 -2.23 4.68 15.90
CA ILE A 227 -1.02 4.02 15.39
C ILE A 227 0.16 4.35 16.30
N HIS A 228 0.58 3.38 17.09
CA HIS A 228 1.78 3.45 17.91
C HIS A 228 3.03 3.09 17.10
N TRP A 229 4.18 3.71 17.39
CA TRP A 229 5.43 3.51 16.64
C TRP A 229 5.87 2.03 16.61
N SER A 230 5.61 1.28 17.69
CA SER A 230 5.95 -0.14 17.75
C SER A 230 5.14 -0.98 16.78
N GLN A 231 3.91 -0.56 16.45
CA GLN A 231 3.10 -1.21 15.43
C GLN A 231 3.74 -1.00 14.05
N SER A 232 4.16 0.22 13.70
CA SER A 232 4.85 0.49 12.43
C SER A 232 6.13 -0.36 12.26
N ILE A 233 6.93 -0.51 13.32
CA ILE A 233 8.11 -1.40 13.31
C ILE A 233 7.72 -2.87 13.17
N THR A 234 6.72 -3.33 13.93
CA THR A 234 6.21 -4.70 13.86
C THR A 234 5.71 -5.03 12.46
N LEU A 235 4.92 -4.13 11.85
CA LEU A 235 4.43 -4.27 10.49
C LEU A 235 5.60 -4.35 9.51
N ARG A 236 6.60 -3.47 9.62
CA ARG A 236 7.77 -3.51 8.74
C ARG A 236 8.56 -4.81 8.84
N LEU A 237 8.71 -5.36 10.05
CA LEU A 237 9.37 -6.65 10.26
C LEU A 237 8.54 -7.80 9.66
N ARG A 238 7.21 -7.80 9.82
CA ARG A 238 6.33 -8.81 9.19
C ARG A 238 6.38 -8.75 7.67
N GLU A 239 6.34 -7.56 7.09
CA GLU A 239 6.52 -7.34 5.66
C GLU A 239 7.85 -7.91 5.17
N LYS A 240 8.93 -7.64 5.90
CA LYS A 240 10.25 -8.18 5.55
C LYS A 240 10.30 -9.70 5.63
N ALA A 241 9.74 -10.30 6.67
CA ALA A 241 9.66 -11.74 6.79
C ALA A 241 8.91 -12.36 5.58
N ALA A 242 7.76 -11.79 5.22
CA ALA A 242 6.99 -12.22 4.06
C ALA A 242 7.77 -12.05 2.75
N GLN A 243 8.47 -10.93 2.57
CA GLN A 243 9.26 -10.66 1.36
C GLN A 243 10.46 -11.60 1.23
N LEU A 244 11.17 -11.89 2.32
CA LEU A 244 12.27 -12.87 2.34
C LEU A 244 11.76 -14.28 2.01
N ALA A 245 10.58 -14.66 2.52
CA ALA A 245 9.94 -15.92 2.17
C ALA A 245 9.60 -16.00 0.68
N TYR A 246 9.07 -14.92 0.11
CA TYR A 246 8.78 -14.80 -1.33
C TYR A 246 10.06 -14.97 -2.17
N TYR A 247 11.13 -14.23 -1.87
CA TYR A 247 12.40 -14.36 -2.58
C TYR A 247 13.00 -15.75 -2.46
N ARG A 248 12.95 -16.37 -1.28
CA ARG A 248 13.39 -17.75 -1.09
C ARG A 248 12.62 -18.72 -1.98
N GLY A 249 11.29 -18.57 -2.04
CA GLY A 249 10.44 -19.34 -2.94
C GLY A 249 10.85 -19.18 -4.41
N ARG A 250 11.17 -17.96 -4.86
CA ARG A 250 11.67 -17.70 -6.22
C ARG A 250 13.04 -18.32 -6.48
N LEU A 251 13.96 -18.24 -5.53
CA LEU A 251 15.33 -18.76 -5.63
C LEU A 251 15.39 -20.29 -5.72
N SER A 252 14.42 -20.99 -5.13
CA SER A 252 14.34 -22.46 -5.17
C SER A 252 14.33 -23.04 -6.59
N ASN A 253 13.88 -22.26 -7.59
CA ASN A 253 13.91 -22.63 -9.01
C ASN A 253 15.34 -22.73 -9.59
N PHE A 254 16.35 -22.25 -8.86
CA PHE A 254 17.75 -22.18 -9.29
C PHE A 254 18.70 -22.93 -8.35
N ALA A 255 18.18 -23.86 -7.54
CA ALA A 255 18.96 -24.64 -6.56
C ALA A 255 20.14 -25.44 -7.17
N GLY A 256 20.20 -25.61 -8.49
CA GLY A 256 21.33 -26.20 -9.19
C GLY A 256 22.61 -25.34 -9.19
N PHE A 257 22.51 -24.05 -8.85
CA PHE A 257 23.67 -23.16 -8.71
C PHE A 257 24.06 -23.06 -7.24
N GLU A 258 25.27 -23.48 -6.89
CA GLU A 258 25.76 -23.56 -5.50
C GLU A 258 25.62 -22.23 -4.75
N GLN A 259 25.98 -21.11 -5.40
CA GLN A 259 25.85 -19.78 -4.81
C GLN A 259 24.39 -19.36 -4.55
N ILE A 260 23.43 -19.86 -5.33
CA ILE A 260 22.00 -19.61 -5.08
C ILE A 260 21.50 -20.50 -3.94
N ALA A 261 21.93 -21.75 -3.88
CA ALA A 261 21.60 -22.63 -2.74
C ALA A 261 22.13 -22.06 -1.41
N ALA A 262 23.36 -21.52 -1.42
CA ALA A 262 23.93 -20.84 -0.25
C ALA A 262 23.13 -19.57 0.13
N LEU A 263 22.73 -18.76 -0.87
CA LEU A 263 21.88 -17.59 -0.67
C LEU A 263 20.51 -17.99 -0.11
N GLU A 264 19.88 -19.04 -0.62
CA GLU A 264 18.60 -19.55 -0.13
C GLU A 264 18.63 -19.92 1.36
N HIS A 265 19.69 -20.62 1.79
CA HIS A 265 19.92 -20.93 3.21
C HIS A 265 20.06 -19.67 4.05
N ARG A 266 20.86 -18.70 3.56
CA ARG A 266 21.07 -17.41 4.23
C ARG A 266 19.76 -16.61 4.38
N LEU A 267 18.89 -16.62 3.36
CA LEU A 267 17.56 -16.02 3.45
C LEU A 267 16.67 -16.74 4.46
N ALA A 268 16.77 -18.06 4.59
CA ALA A 268 15.98 -18.80 5.56
C ALA A 268 16.32 -18.41 7.00
N GLU A 269 17.61 -18.25 7.31
CA GLU A 269 18.07 -17.76 8.62
C GLU A 269 17.61 -16.32 8.87
N ALA A 270 17.73 -15.45 7.86
CA ALA A 270 17.30 -14.05 7.96
C ALA A 270 15.79 -13.91 8.11
N GLN A 271 15.00 -14.75 7.44
CA GLN A 271 13.55 -14.81 7.60
C GLN A 271 13.19 -15.21 9.03
N ALA A 272 13.71 -16.33 9.54
CA ALA A 272 13.40 -16.83 10.88
C ALA A 272 13.78 -15.82 11.98
N HIS A 273 14.93 -15.15 11.81
CA HIS A 273 15.32 -14.05 12.69
C HIS A 273 14.33 -12.89 12.63
N THR A 274 13.91 -12.48 11.42
CA THR A 274 12.97 -11.37 11.22
C THR A 274 11.59 -11.69 11.79
N GLU A 275 11.10 -12.93 11.65
CA GLU A 275 9.86 -13.41 12.26
C GLU A 275 9.92 -13.32 13.78
N THR A 276 11.00 -13.81 14.39
CA THR A 276 11.21 -13.72 15.85
C THR A 276 11.28 -12.26 16.32
N ALA A 277 11.91 -11.37 15.54
CA ALA A 277 11.94 -9.95 15.84
C ALA A 277 10.53 -9.34 15.77
N ALA A 278 9.74 -9.68 14.74
CA ALA A 278 8.36 -9.23 14.61
C ALA A 278 7.49 -9.69 15.79
N GLU A 279 7.65 -10.93 16.25
CA GLU A 279 6.96 -11.45 17.43
C GLU A 279 7.32 -10.68 18.70
N LYS A 280 8.61 -10.37 18.91
CA LYS A 280 9.06 -9.59 20.07
C LYS A 280 8.52 -8.16 20.04
N PHE A 281 8.60 -7.48 18.90
CA PHE A 281 8.06 -6.12 18.75
C PHE A 281 6.53 -6.05 18.81
N GLY A 282 5.84 -7.16 18.48
CA GLY A 282 4.38 -7.29 18.58
C GLY A 282 3.85 -7.48 20.00
N ARG A 283 4.73 -7.56 21.02
CA ARG A 283 4.34 -7.58 22.44
C ARG A 283 4.05 -6.17 22.94
N ASP A 284 3.57 -6.07 24.18
CA ASP A 284 3.38 -4.78 24.84
C ASP A 284 4.74 -4.15 25.20
N LEU A 285 5.17 -3.18 24.39
CA LEU A 285 6.44 -2.46 24.58
C LEU A 285 6.33 -1.31 25.59
N SER A 286 5.22 -1.17 26.31
CA SER A 286 5.13 -0.25 27.45
C SER A 286 5.93 -0.74 28.66
N ASP A 287 6.20 -2.05 28.72
CA ASP A 287 7.11 -2.66 29.68
C ASP A 287 8.58 -2.49 29.24
N PRO A 288 9.44 -1.83 30.05
CA PRO A 288 10.85 -1.59 29.70
C PRO A 288 11.66 -2.87 29.45
N ASP A 289 11.39 -3.96 30.18
CA ASP A 289 12.11 -5.22 30.01
C ASP A 289 11.76 -5.85 28.65
N THR A 290 10.47 -5.83 28.28
CA THR A 290 9.99 -6.28 26.97
C THR A 290 10.56 -5.43 25.82
N LEU A 291 10.61 -4.10 25.98
CA LEU A 291 11.24 -3.21 25.00
C LEU A 291 12.74 -3.52 24.82
N SER A 292 13.46 -3.68 25.93
CA SER A 292 14.90 -3.97 25.93
C SER A 292 15.18 -5.32 25.24
N ASP A 293 14.42 -6.37 25.56
CA ASP A 293 14.52 -7.68 24.91
C ASP A 293 14.31 -7.59 23.39
N ALA A 294 13.27 -6.89 22.95
CA ALA A 294 12.98 -6.70 21.52
C ALA A 294 14.08 -5.92 20.80
N ALA A 295 14.51 -4.79 21.39
CA ALA A 295 15.54 -3.92 20.84
C ALA A 295 16.92 -4.61 20.76
N ASN A 296 17.34 -5.30 21.82
CA ASN A 296 18.61 -6.02 21.85
C ASN A 296 18.59 -7.17 20.84
N PHE A 297 17.49 -7.93 20.76
CA PHE A 297 17.36 -9.00 19.77
C PHE A 297 17.55 -8.51 18.33
N LEU A 298 16.87 -7.41 17.96
CA LEU A 298 16.99 -6.85 16.61
C LEU A 298 18.37 -6.21 16.35
N THR A 299 19.06 -5.71 17.37
CA THR A 299 20.32 -5.00 17.21
C THR A 299 21.55 -5.91 17.27
N GLU A 300 21.55 -6.96 18.09
CA GLU A 300 22.73 -7.79 18.45
C GLU A 300 23.15 -8.85 17.42
N ALA A 301 22.34 -9.20 16.41
CA ALA A 301 22.60 -10.35 15.52
C ALA A 301 23.09 -9.97 14.09
N PRO A 302 24.34 -9.49 13.89
CA PRO A 302 24.80 -9.07 12.56
C PRO A 302 24.83 -10.23 11.54
N ASP A 303 25.22 -11.45 11.95
CA ASP A 303 25.38 -12.58 11.02
C ASP A 303 24.06 -13.16 10.53
N ALA A 304 23.00 -13.06 11.34
CA ALA A 304 21.67 -13.56 10.96
C ALA A 304 20.87 -12.51 10.16
N LYS A 305 21.22 -11.23 10.23
CA LYS A 305 20.47 -10.15 9.57
C LYS A 305 20.93 -9.93 8.14
N ILE A 306 20.00 -9.87 7.21
CA ILE A 306 20.20 -9.20 5.92
C ILE A 306 19.54 -7.84 6.04
N VAL A 307 20.27 -6.75 5.86
CA VAL A 307 19.70 -5.38 5.93
C VAL A 307 19.76 -4.65 4.60
N ASP A 308 20.53 -5.17 3.63
CA ASP A 308 20.66 -4.59 2.30
C ASP A 308 20.30 -5.63 1.24
N ALA A 309 19.41 -5.25 0.31
CA ALA A 309 19.01 -6.11 -0.80
C ALA A 309 20.16 -6.36 -1.81
N VAL A 310 21.26 -5.60 -1.75
CA VAL A 310 22.49 -5.86 -2.53
C VAL A 310 23.07 -7.24 -2.21
N GLU A 311 22.92 -7.73 -0.97
CA GLU A 311 23.32 -9.10 -0.60
C GLU A 311 22.57 -10.16 -1.43
N LEU A 312 21.34 -9.86 -1.86
CA LEU A 312 20.53 -10.73 -2.71
C LEU A 312 20.86 -10.52 -4.19
N THR A 313 21.06 -9.28 -4.65
CA THR A 313 21.24 -9.01 -6.09
C THR A 313 22.65 -9.31 -6.59
N SER A 314 23.68 -9.26 -5.75
CA SER A 314 25.08 -9.48 -6.20
C SER A 314 25.34 -10.91 -6.75
N PRO A 315 24.85 -11.99 -6.10
CA PRO A 315 24.98 -13.34 -6.67
C PRO A 315 24.17 -13.53 -7.97
N LEU A 316 23.03 -12.82 -8.08
CA LEU A 316 22.17 -12.85 -9.27
C LEU A 316 22.87 -12.16 -10.43
N ASP A 317 23.46 -10.99 -10.20
CA ASP A 317 24.23 -10.23 -11.18
C ASP A 317 25.39 -11.07 -11.75
N THR A 318 26.10 -11.79 -10.89
CA THR A 318 27.19 -12.70 -11.31
C THR A 318 26.72 -13.77 -12.29
N LEU A 319 25.56 -14.40 -12.03
CA LEU A 319 24.99 -15.42 -12.93
C LEU A 319 24.40 -14.83 -14.21
N ILE A 320 23.79 -13.65 -14.12
CA ILE A 320 23.23 -12.96 -15.29
C ILE A 320 24.36 -12.60 -16.28
N GLU A 321 25.50 -12.15 -15.78
CA GLU A 321 26.67 -11.76 -16.59
C GLU A 321 27.44 -12.97 -17.13
N ASP A 322 27.42 -14.11 -16.45
CA ASP A 322 28.07 -15.34 -16.88
C ASP A 322 27.44 -15.91 -18.16
N ARG A 323 28.24 -15.97 -19.23
CA ARG A 323 27.83 -16.50 -20.55
C ARG A 323 27.58 -18.01 -20.54
N GLU A 324 28.10 -18.74 -19.55
CA GLU A 324 27.83 -20.17 -19.38
C GLU A 324 26.47 -20.43 -18.70
N THR A 325 25.88 -19.43 -18.04
CA THR A 325 24.52 -19.54 -17.49
C THR A 325 23.52 -19.63 -18.65
N PRO A 326 22.61 -20.62 -18.69
CA PRO A 326 21.60 -20.74 -19.74
C PRO A 326 20.75 -19.48 -19.87
N ASP A 327 20.41 -19.08 -21.11
CA ASP A 327 19.68 -17.83 -21.36
C ASP A 327 18.33 -17.75 -20.64
N ASP A 328 17.59 -18.86 -20.55
CA ASP A 328 16.31 -18.88 -19.83
C ASP A 328 16.51 -18.68 -18.32
N THR A 329 17.59 -19.22 -17.76
CA THR A 329 17.99 -18.98 -16.37
C THR A 329 18.37 -17.53 -16.14
N ALA A 330 19.24 -16.97 -16.97
CA ALA A 330 19.66 -15.57 -16.86
C ALA A 330 18.46 -14.61 -17.00
N ALA A 331 17.52 -14.91 -17.91
CA ALA A 331 16.28 -14.14 -18.05
C ALA A 331 15.42 -14.17 -16.76
N ALA A 332 15.23 -15.35 -16.18
CA ALA A 332 14.47 -15.49 -14.94
C ALA A 332 15.15 -14.81 -13.73
N LEU A 333 16.49 -14.84 -13.67
CA LEU A 333 17.26 -14.11 -12.65
C LEU A 333 17.18 -12.59 -12.85
N MET A 334 17.16 -12.09 -14.08
CA MET A 334 16.94 -10.65 -14.35
C MET A 334 15.58 -10.17 -13.87
N ILE A 335 14.54 -11.00 -14.04
CA ILE A 335 13.18 -10.73 -13.53
C ILE A 335 13.21 -10.65 -12.01
N LEU A 336 13.76 -11.66 -11.34
CA LEU A 336 13.87 -11.68 -9.88
C LEU A 336 14.69 -10.49 -9.35
N ARG A 337 15.80 -10.15 -10.00
CA ARG A 337 16.60 -8.97 -9.66
C ARG A 337 15.78 -7.68 -9.77
N ALA A 338 14.99 -7.51 -10.83
CA ALA A 338 14.14 -6.33 -11.00
C ALA A 338 13.04 -6.24 -9.92
N GLU A 339 12.48 -7.39 -9.51
CA GLU A 339 11.55 -7.46 -8.37
C GLU A 339 12.24 -7.03 -7.06
N ILE A 340 13.45 -7.54 -6.78
CA ILE A 340 14.24 -7.19 -5.60
C ILE A 340 14.61 -5.71 -5.59
N ASP A 341 15.07 -5.15 -6.72
CA ASP A 341 15.40 -3.72 -6.83
C ASP A 341 14.17 -2.83 -6.56
N ALA A 342 13.00 -3.24 -7.04
CA ALA A 342 11.77 -2.47 -6.90
C ALA A 342 11.27 -2.45 -5.44
N LEU A 343 11.34 -3.58 -4.75
CA LEU A 343 10.69 -3.81 -3.44
C LEU A 343 11.65 -3.78 -2.25
N GLN A 344 12.95 -3.97 -2.51
CA GLN A 344 13.99 -4.10 -1.49
C GLN A 344 13.65 -5.23 -0.52
N LEU A 345 13.73 -5.02 0.80
CA LEU A 345 13.47 -6.06 1.80
C LEU A 345 12.05 -5.99 2.37
N GLY A 346 11.11 -5.25 1.76
CA GLY A 346 9.72 -5.22 2.20
C GLY A 346 8.74 -5.60 1.09
N THR A 347 7.48 -5.86 1.46
CA THR A 347 6.42 -6.13 0.48
C THR A 347 6.01 -4.89 -0.31
N ALA A 348 6.21 -3.71 0.27
CA ALA A 348 6.09 -2.43 -0.39
C ALA A 348 7.08 -1.43 0.23
N ARG A 349 7.34 -0.32 -0.48
CA ARG A 349 8.10 0.81 0.06
C ARG A 349 7.26 1.57 1.09
N ILE A 350 7.94 2.23 2.03
CA ILE A 350 7.27 3.02 3.07
C ILE A 350 7.00 4.41 2.52
N HIS A 351 5.73 4.80 2.53
CA HIS A 351 5.32 6.18 2.40
C HIS A 351 4.73 6.60 3.75
N LEU A 352 5.48 7.40 4.48
CA LEU A 352 5.15 7.90 5.81
C LEU A 352 4.57 9.30 5.68
N ARG A 353 3.54 9.62 6.46
CA ARG A 353 2.93 10.96 6.45
C ARG A 353 2.75 11.53 7.85
N VAL A 354 3.11 12.80 8.00
CA VAL A 354 2.91 13.62 9.21
C VAL A 354 2.25 14.94 8.84
N ASN A 355 1.59 15.58 9.80
CA ASN A 355 1.02 16.91 9.60
C ASN A 355 2.10 18.01 9.77
N ALA A 356 2.08 19.07 8.95
CA ALA A 356 2.99 20.20 9.06
C ALA A 356 3.03 20.83 10.47
N ALA A 357 1.91 20.86 11.19
CA ALA A 357 1.83 21.35 12.56
C ALA A 357 2.75 20.55 13.50
N GLN A 358 2.82 19.22 13.34
CA GLN A 358 3.67 18.36 14.18
C GLN A 358 5.15 18.68 13.98
N VAL A 359 5.56 18.97 12.74
CA VAL A 359 6.93 19.40 12.43
C VAL A 359 7.19 20.78 13.02
N ARG A 360 6.27 21.75 12.83
CA ARG A 360 6.40 23.11 13.39
C ARG A 360 6.56 23.12 14.90
N THR A 361 5.80 22.30 15.63
CA THR A 361 5.93 22.21 17.10
C THR A 361 7.33 21.79 17.54
N VAL A 362 7.99 20.91 16.80
CA VAL A 362 9.40 20.53 17.08
C VAL A 362 10.33 21.72 16.86
N LEU A 363 10.18 22.39 15.72
CA LEU A 363 11.01 23.54 15.36
C LEU A 363 10.85 24.69 16.35
N GLN A 364 9.63 25.01 16.77
CA GLN A 364 9.37 26.04 17.78
C GLN A 364 10.09 25.73 19.09
N ARG A 365 9.98 24.47 19.57
CA ARG A 365 10.58 24.03 20.83
C ARG A 365 12.11 24.01 20.79
N ASP A 366 12.70 23.58 19.69
CA ASP A 366 14.15 23.42 19.59
C ASP A 366 14.87 24.72 19.23
N LEU A 367 14.22 25.60 18.48
CA LEU A 367 14.87 26.74 17.81
C LEU A 367 14.49 28.10 18.39
N ASP A 368 13.53 28.13 19.31
CA ASP A 368 12.90 29.35 19.85
C ASP A 368 12.44 30.27 18.70
N LEU A 369 11.95 29.65 17.61
CA LEU A 369 11.49 30.34 16.40
C LEU A 369 9.97 30.41 16.42
N GLU A 370 9.41 31.62 16.54
CA GLU A 370 8.00 31.86 16.22
C GLU A 370 7.82 31.68 14.71
N THR A 371 7.18 30.58 14.31
CA THR A 371 6.94 30.22 12.89
C THR A 371 5.59 30.73 12.36
N GLU A 372 4.85 31.51 13.16
CA GLU A 372 3.52 32.04 12.83
C GLU A 372 3.57 33.28 11.93
N ASP A 373 4.68 34.03 11.92
CA ASP A 373 4.79 35.24 11.11
C ASP A 373 5.25 34.93 9.69
N SER A 374 4.34 35.08 8.73
CA SER A 374 4.62 34.96 7.30
C SER A 374 5.74 35.93 6.82
N GLU A 375 5.97 37.02 7.56
CA GLU A 375 7.05 37.99 7.29
C GLU A 375 8.42 37.57 7.87
N LEU A 376 8.47 36.75 8.93
CA LEU A 376 9.71 36.22 9.53
C LEU A 376 10.29 35.00 8.79
N GLY A 377 9.58 34.49 7.79
CA GLY A 377 9.93 33.27 7.06
C GLY A 377 11.33 33.26 6.44
N ARG A 378 11.87 34.40 6.00
CA ARG A 378 13.23 34.45 5.41
C ARG A 378 14.34 34.26 6.44
N LEU A 379 14.21 34.87 7.61
CA LEU A 379 15.19 34.71 8.68
C LEU A 379 15.14 33.29 9.24
N ALA A 380 13.92 32.76 9.44
CA ALA A 380 13.72 31.38 9.84
C ALA A 380 14.30 30.38 8.82
N LEU A 381 14.07 30.60 7.52
CA LEU A 381 14.66 29.79 6.44
C LEU A 381 16.18 29.85 6.42
N SER A 382 16.78 31.04 6.55
CA SER A 382 18.25 31.18 6.60
C SER A 382 18.83 30.41 7.79
N LYS A 383 18.26 30.58 8.99
CA LYS A 383 18.69 29.85 10.19
C LYS A 383 18.52 28.35 10.03
N LEU A 384 17.40 27.89 9.48
CA LEU A 384 17.15 26.47 9.20
C LEU A 384 18.10 25.90 8.16
N SER A 385 18.49 26.67 7.14
CA SER A 385 19.49 26.28 6.16
C SER A 385 20.86 26.10 6.81
N GLU A 386 21.31 27.08 7.61
CA GLU A 386 22.59 27.00 8.35
C GLU A 386 22.61 25.79 9.30
N MET A 387 21.47 25.50 9.94
CA MET A 387 21.34 24.35 10.83
C MET A 387 21.26 23.02 10.10
N ALA A 388 20.63 23.00 8.93
CA ALA A 388 20.65 21.83 8.07
C ALA A 388 22.08 21.56 7.60
N ASP A 389 22.94 22.55 7.41
CA ASP A 389 24.34 22.33 7.00
C ASP A 389 25.21 21.64 8.06
N SER A 390 24.71 21.46 9.28
CA SER A 390 25.38 20.63 10.27
C SER A 390 25.44 19.16 9.82
N THR A 391 26.63 18.56 9.93
CA THR A 391 26.86 17.14 9.68
C THR A 391 26.88 16.30 10.96
N GLU A 392 26.54 16.89 12.12
CA GLU A 392 26.53 16.17 13.39
C GLU A 392 25.28 15.28 13.49
N VAL A 393 25.51 13.96 13.36
CA VAL A 393 24.46 12.96 13.51
C VAL A 393 24.30 12.58 14.97
N ARG A 394 23.09 12.74 15.49
CA ARG A 394 22.71 12.28 16.82
C ARG A 394 22.45 10.78 16.79
N PRO A 395 23.19 9.96 17.56
CA PRO A 395 22.88 8.54 17.67
C PRO A 395 21.51 8.36 18.32
N VAL A 396 20.72 7.44 17.76
CA VAL A 396 19.37 7.10 18.22
C VAL A 396 19.24 5.58 18.36
N ASN A 397 18.50 5.16 19.38
CA ASN A 397 18.12 3.76 19.64
C ASN A 397 16.61 3.63 19.92
N PHE A 398 16.14 2.41 20.17
CA PHE A 398 14.72 2.14 20.45
C PHE A 398 14.23 2.70 21.79
N ALA A 399 15.09 2.88 22.79
CA ALA A 399 14.72 3.55 24.03
C ALA A 399 14.49 5.05 23.81
N ASP A 400 15.27 5.70 22.93
CA ASP A 400 15.03 7.09 22.54
C ASP A 400 13.67 7.23 21.84
N LEU A 401 13.29 6.28 20.96
CA LEU A 401 11.97 6.24 20.32
C LEU A 401 10.82 6.16 21.34
N PHE A 402 11.00 5.32 22.35
CA PHE A 402 10.02 5.13 23.41
C PHE A 402 9.85 6.40 24.27
N LEU A 403 10.95 7.07 24.60
CA LEU A 403 10.93 8.28 25.42
C LEU A 403 10.51 9.55 24.67
N GLU A 404 10.78 9.62 23.37
CA GLU A 404 10.44 10.78 22.54
C GLU A 404 8.94 11.03 22.59
N GLN A 405 8.52 12.29 22.73
CA GLN A 405 7.10 12.68 22.86
C GLN A 405 6.57 13.34 21.58
N SER A 406 7.45 13.95 20.77
CA SER A 406 7.06 14.52 19.49
C SER A 406 6.83 13.45 18.44
N THR A 407 5.64 13.43 17.85
CA THR A 407 5.32 12.54 16.72
C THR A 407 6.30 12.71 15.57
N ALA A 408 6.53 13.94 15.10
CA ALA A 408 7.39 14.20 13.95
C ALA A 408 8.84 13.74 14.19
N ARG A 409 9.42 14.09 15.34
CA ARG A 409 10.79 13.67 15.68
C ARG A 409 10.89 12.15 15.83
N ARG A 410 9.89 11.53 16.50
CA ARG A 410 9.81 10.08 16.62
C ARG A 410 9.77 9.40 15.25
N GLN A 411 9.13 9.99 14.24
CA GLN A 411 9.14 9.44 12.88
C GLN A 411 10.53 9.45 12.23
N PHE A 412 11.32 10.52 12.38
CA PHE A 412 12.69 10.54 11.87
C PHE A 412 13.59 9.51 12.59
N MET A 413 13.46 9.42 13.92
CA MET A 413 14.13 8.39 14.72
C MET A 413 13.74 6.97 14.27
N MET A 414 12.48 6.75 13.90
CA MET A 414 11.96 5.47 13.45
C MET A 414 12.52 5.11 12.08
N CYS A 415 12.56 6.08 11.15
CA CYS A 415 13.23 5.92 9.86
C CYS A 415 14.69 5.52 10.05
N ALA A 416 15.41 6.16 10.98
CA ALA A 416 16.78 5.79 11.31
C ALA A 416 16.90 4.34 11.80
N GLN A 417 16.02 3.87 12.68
CA GLN A 417 16.05 2.46 13.12
C GLN A 417 15.69 1.48 11.99
N ILE A 418 14.73 1.82 11.13
CA ILE A 418 14.36 1.00 9.97
C ILE A 418 15.55 0.86 9.02
N LEU A 419 16.15 1.98 8.61
CA LEU A 419 17.29 1.98 7.70
C LEU A 419 18.52 1.29 8.31
N LYS A 420 18.74 1.40 9.62
CA LYS A 420 19.90 0.79 10.27
C LYS A 420 19.76 -0.72 10.52
N HIS A 421 18.54 -1.20 10.78
CA HIS A 421 18.35 -2.55 11.33
C HIS A 421 17.39 -3.44 10.54
N ILE A 422 16.59 -2.88 9.63
CA ILE A 422 15.54 -3.61 8.93
C ILE A 422 15.75 -3.59 7.43
N ASP A 423 15.86 -2.41 6.82
CA ASP A 423 15.97 -2.26 5.36
C ASP A 423 16.73 -0.97 5.02
N ALA A 424 18.03 -1.10 4.82
CA ALA A 424 18.95 0.00 4.57
C ALA A 424 18.84 0.56 3.14
N GLY A 425 18.41 -0.28 2.20
CA GLY A 425 18.37 0.05 0.77
C GLY A 425 17.07 0.70 0.32
N SER A 426 15.97 0.56 1.08
CA SER A 426 14.67 1.13 0.72
C SER A 426 14.56 2.62 1.05
N PRO A 427 14.42 3.50 0.03
CA PRO A 427 14.07 4.88 0.27
C PRO A 427 12.70 4.98 0.95
N ILE A 428 12.56 5.95 1.86
CA ILE A 428 11.30 6.24 2.55
C ILE A 428 10.80 7.58 2.05
N ARG A 429 9.59 7.61 1.50
CA ARG A 429 8.94 8.88 1.16
C ARG A 429 8.32 9.47 2.40
N PHE A 430 8.77 10.68 2.77
CA PHE A 430 8.35 11.40 3.97
C PHE A 430 7.44 12.56 3.56
N LEU A 431 6.15 12.35 3.69
CA LEU A 431 5.10 13.27 3.28
C LEU A 431 4.76 14.24 4.42
N ILE A 432 4.64 15.52 4.10
CA ILE A 432 4.20 16.56 5.05
C ILE A 432 2.85 17.10 4.58
N ALA A 433 1.77 16.68 5.22
CA ALA A 433 0.41 17.17 4.98
C ALA A 433 0.26 18.64 5.40
N GLU A 434 -0.69 19.36 4.80
CA GLU A 434 -0.96 20.78 5.08
C GLU A 434 0.30 21.68 5.00
N SER A 435 1.16 21.45 4.01
CA SER A 435 2.44 22.16 3.88
C SER A 435 2.29 23.50 3.17
N GLU A 436 2.27 24.59 3.92
CA GLU A 436 2.09 25.94 3.37
C GLU A 436 3.32 26.85 3.52
N ASN A 437 4.26 26.48 4.39
CA ASN A 437 5.47 27.25 4.67
C ASN A 437 6.75 26.45 4.32
N PRO A 438 7.63 26.95 3.43
CA PRO A 438 8.90 26.29 3.10
C PRO A 438 9.78 25.99 4.32
N ALA A 439 9.67 26.78 5.39
CA ALA A 439 10.40 26.54 6.64
C ALA A 439 10.06 25.17 7.27
N THR A 440 8.84 24.66 7.05
CA THR A 440 8.47 23.32 7.52
C THR A 440 9.26 22.22 6.81
N VAL A 441 9.48 22.34 5.50
CA VAL A 441 10.28 21.38 4.73
C VAL A 441 11.76 21.47 5.12
N MET A 442 12.29 22.69 5.28
CA MET A 442 13.66 22.88 5.75
C MET A 442 13.88 22.34 7.16
N GLY A 443 12.89 22.49 8.05
CA GLY A 443 12.94 21.89 9.37
C GLY A 443 12.88 20.37 9.36
N ALA A 444 12.09 19.77 8.46
CA ALA A 444 12.10 18.34 8.23
C ALA A 444 13.48 17.86 7.70
N LEU A 445 14.10 18.58 6.77
CA LEU A 445 15.45 18.30 6.29
C LEU A 445 16.50 18.40 7.40
N HIS A 446 16.40 19.42 8.25
CA HIS A 446 17.27 19.55 9.43
C HIS A 446 17.14 18.33 10.35
N LEU A 447 15.92 17.89 10.66
CA LEU A 447 15.69 16.68 11.46
C LEU A 447 16.23 15.42 10.76
N ALA A 448 16.04 15.30 9.44
CA ALA A 448 16.58 14.18 8.67
C ALA A 448 18.11 14.10 8.77
N ARG A 449 18.81 15.24 8.62
CA ARG A 449 20.27 15.30 8.78
C ARG A 449 20.72 15.05 10.21
N GLN A 450 19.99 15.61 11.19
CA GLN A 450 20.27 15.38 12.61
C GLN A 450 20.24 13.89 12.97
N TYR A 451 19.37 13.10 12.35
CA TYR A 451 19.30 11.64 12.57
C TYR A 451 20.00 10.82 11.48
N GLY A 452 20.70 11.46 10.55
CA GLY A 452 21.53 10.80 9.53
C GLY A 452 20.74 10.02 8.48
N VAL A 453 19.50 10.41 8.18
CA VAL A 453 18.60 9.71 7.24
C VAL A 453 18.29 10.49 5.97
N ASP A 454 18.82 11.70 5.82
CA ASP A 454 18.59 12.60 4.69
C ASP A 454 18.94 11.99 3.32
N HIS A 455 19.92 11.09 3.26
CA HIS A 455 20.31 10.37 2.05
C HIS A 455 19.26 9.36 1.56
N ALA A 456 18.33 8.94 2.43
CA ALA A 456 17.33 7.90 2.14
C ALA A 456 15.88 8.40 2.27
N LEU A 457 15.67 9.65 2.68
CA LEU A 457 14.35 10.27 2.77
C LEU A 457 14.03 11.13 1.55
N ASP A 458 12.89 10.85 0.93
CA ASP A 458 12.26 11.74 -0.06
C ASP A 458 11.23 12.64 0.66
N ILE A 459 11.67 13.81 1.12
CA ILE A 459 10.83 14.77 1.86
C ILE A 459 9.96 15.54 0.86
N SER A 460 8.65 15.29 0.91
CA SER A 460 7.69 15.81 -0.06
C SER A 460 6.58 16.61 0.63
N PRO A 461 6.44 17.92 0.36
CA PRO A 461 5.31 18.71 0.83
C PRO A 461 4.02 18.34 0.07
N LEU A 462 2.90 18.24 0.79
CA LEU A 462 1.56 18.11 0.20
C LEU A 462 0.84 19.45 0.25
N PHE A 463 0.47 19.95 -0.93
CA PHE A 463 -0.35 21.15 -1.09
C PHE A 463 -1.83 20.74 -1.21
N GLU A 464 -2.59 20.95 -0.15
CA GLU A 464 -3.99 20.50 -0.05
C GLU A 464 -4.98 21.68 -0.03
N THR A 465 -4.52 22.90 0.29
CA THR A 465 -5.33 24.11 0.27
C THR A 465 -5.25 24.81 -1.10
N PRO A 466 -6.31 25.54 -1.53
CA PRO A 466 -6.27 26.32 -2.76
C PRO A 466 -5.10 27.31 -2.80
N GLU A 467 -4.83 27.99 -1.68
CA GLU A 467 -3.72 28.95 -1.57
C GLU A 467 -2.35 28.27 -1.71
N ALA A 468 -2.16 27.10 -1.09
CA ALA A 468 -0.93 26.32 -1.24
C ALA A 468 -0.72 25.86 -2.69
N LEU A 469 -1.80 25.48 -3.40
CA LEU A 469 -1.73 25.11 -4.82
C LEU A 469 -1.39 26.30 -5.73
N GLU A 470 -1.97 27.47 -5.47
CA GLU A 470 -1.68 28.70 -6.22
C GLU A 470 -0.25 29.21 -6.00
N THR A 471 0.27 29.04 -4.79
CA THR A 471 1.59 29.53 -4.38
C THR A 471 2.70 28.48 -4.44
N GLY A 472 2.37 27.21 -4.73
CA GLY A 472 3.28 26.06 -4.71
C GLY A 472 4.53 26.24 -5.60
N GLY A 473 4.40 26.89 -6.75
CA GLY A 473 5.57 27.20 -7.60
C GLY A 473 6.57 28.12 -6.90
N ARG A 474 6.08 29.18 -6.25
CA ARG A 474 6.92 30.11 -5.44
C ARG A 474 7.43 29.45 -4.17
N PHE A 475 6.68 28.51 -3.60
CA PHE A 475 7.12 27.71 -2.46
C PHE A 475 8.36 26.89 -2.83
N VAL A 476 8.32 26.17 -3.95
CA VAL A 476 9.44 25.33 -4.42
C VAL A 476 10.63 26.20 -4.84
N GLU A 477 10.39 27.33 -5.52
CA GLU A 477 11.45 28.29 -5.88
C GLU A 477 12.20 28.84 -4.67
N ARG A 478 11.54 28.95 -3.50
CA ARG A 478 12.20 29.38 -2.25
C ARG A 478 13.00 28.26 -1.57
N LEU A 479 12.74 27.01 -1.89
CA LEU A 479 13.47 25.85 -1.35
C LEU A 479 14.74 25.54 -2.14
N LEU A 480 14.70 25.75 -3.46
CA LEU A 480 15.84 25.60 -4.37
C LEU A 480 16.78 26.81 -4.29
#